data_AF-A0A067EVE8-F1
#
_entry.id   AF-A0A067EVE8-F1
#
_cell.length_a   1.000
_cell.length_b   1.000
_cell.length_c   1.000
_cell.angle_alpha   90.00
_cell.angle_beta   90.00
_cell.angle_gamma   90.00
#
_symmetry.space_group_name_H-M   'P 1'
#
loop_
_entity.id
_entity.type
_entity.pdbx_description
1 polymer ?
#
loop_
_entity_poly.entity_id
_entity_poly.type
_entity_poly.pdbx_seq_one_letter_code
_entity_poly.pdbx_strand_id
1 'polypeptide(L)'
;LYSCRPGDKSWTKVVTNYKGVCNHSWGDTVSYKGEFYAEYGCRIFHIKVNGSGGVVEAVDLPVPYVVYDFNSYLVELKGELVLVQIKIENRFRKDYSLSGVRVYRLDWHRKQWIKVKNIGSNNTALLLGKHGSTSLCVTDFTGFLKANCIYFISIHQEMVVYDLDTGRHEILHQFSSTWTFTPPNWLRVESAEM
;
A
#
# COMPACT_ATOMS: atom_id res chain seq x y z
N LEU A 1 -2.08 9.26 -12.80
CA LEU A 1 -2.09 9.86 -11.45
C LEU A 1 -2.72 11.25 -11.52
N TYR A 2 -3.61 11.57 -10.59
CA TYR A 2 -4.29 12.87 -10.50
C TYR A 2 -4.22 13.35 -9.05
N SER A 3 -4.26 14.66 -8.84
CA SER A 3 -4.30 15.30 -7.53
C SER A 3 -5.51 16.23 -7.45
N CYS A 4 -6.14 16.28 -6.28
CA CYS A 4 -7.24 17.19 -5.97
C CYS A 4 -7.10 17.58 -4.50
N ARG A 5 -7.09 18.88 -4.22
CA ARG A 5 -6.97 19.44 -2.86
C ARG A 5 -8.34 19.96 -2.40
N PRO A 6 -8.53 20.13 -1.08
CA PRO A 6 -9.69 20.85 -0.57
C PRO A 6 -9.84 22.21 -1.27
N GLY A 7 -11.01 22.45 -1.87
CA GLY A 7 -11.31 23.66 -2.63
C GLY A 7 -10.95 23.63 -4.13
N ASP A 8 -10.19 22.63 -4.61
CA ASP A 8 -10.01 22.44 -6.05
C ASP A 8 -11.36 22.07 -6.69
N LYS A 9 -11.67 22.66 -7.84
CA LYS A 9 -12.92 22.40 -8.59
C LYS A 9 -12.84 21.18 -9.50
N SER A 10 -11.64 20.66 -9.74
CA SER A 10 -11.39 19.57 -10.67
C SER A 10 -10.08 18.86 -10.34
N TRP A 11 -9.99 17.59 -10.72
CA TRP A 11 -8.76 16.81 -10.63
C TRP A 11 -7.69 17.35 -11.59
N THR A 12 -6.50 17.62 -11.06
CA THR A 12 -5.34 18.05 -11.84
C THR A 12 -4.47 16.84 -12.18
N LYS A 13 -4.11 16.69 -13.46
CA LYS A 13 -3.21 15.62 -13.89
C LYS A 13 -1.80 15.85 -13.32
N VAL A 14 -1.24 14.83 -12.67
CA VAL A 14 0.15 14.88 -12.22
C VAL A 14 1.08 14.69 -13.42
N VAL A 15 2.01 15.62 -13.60
CA VAL A 15 2.99 15.58 -14.68
C VAL A 15 4.09 14.59 -14.32
N THR A 16 4.45 13.72 -15.26
CA THR A 16 5.57 12.79 -15.13
C THR A 16 6.34 12.74 -16.45
N ASN A 17 7.67 12.74 -16.36
CA ASN A 17 8.54 12.56 -17.52
C ASN A 17 8.74 11.07 -17.87
N TYR A 18 8.13 10.15 -17.10
CA TYR A 18 8.22 8.72 -17.36
C TYR A 18 7.38 8.34 -18.59
N LYS A 19 8.09 7.92 -19.64
CA LYS A 19 7.50 7.41 -20.90
C LYS A 19 7.53 5.88 -20.99
N GLY A 20 7.93 5.20 -19.92
CA GLY A 20 8.03 3.74 -19.92
C GLY A 20 6.65 3.10 -20.02
N VAL A 21 6.54 2.09 -20.88
CA VAL A 21 5.32 1.29 -21.02
C VAL A 21 5.42 0.14 -20.03
N CYS A 22 4.79 0.29 -18.88
CA CYS A 22 4.52 -0.83 -17.99
C CYS A 22 3.11 -1.34 -18.30
N ASN A 23 2.97 -2.60 -18.74
CA ASN A 23 1.67 -3.25 -18.86
C ASN A 23 1.03 -3.56 -17.49
N HIS A 24 1.68 -3.14 -16.40
CA HIS A 24 1.15 -3.19 -15.05
C HIS A 24 0.21 -1.99 -14.84
N SER A 25 -1.09 -2.24 -14.85
CA SER A 25 -2.13 -1.26 -14.49
C SER A 25 -2.28 -1.06 -12.98
N TRP A 26 -1.49 -1.76 -12.18
CA TRP A 26 -1.46 -1.66 -10.73
C TRP A 26 -0.42 -0.64 -10.31
N GLY A 27 -0.83 0.32 -9.48
CA GLY A 27 0.02 1.30 -8.83
C GLY A 27 -0.62 1.67 -7.49
N ASP A 28 0.18 2.21 -6.59
CA ASP A 28 -0.26 2.57 -5.24
C ASP A 28 0.22 3.97 -4.83
N THR A 29 -0.37 4.53 -3.79
CA THR A 29 0.01 5.85 -3.26
C THR A 29 -0.02 5.85 -1.75
N VAL A 30 0.90 6.61 -1.14
CA VAL A 30 1.00 6.73 0.33
C VAL A 30 1.34 8.16 0.74
N SER A 31 0.85 8.57 1.90
CA SER A 31 1.35 9.73 2.63
C SER A 31 2.41 9.27 3.63
N TYR A 32 3.59 9.86 3.56
CA TYR A 32 4.75 9.50 4.39
C TYR A 32 5.47 10.77 4.82
N LYS A 33 5.59 11.00 6.13
CA LYS A 33 6.25 12.19 6.72
C LYS A 33 5.73 13.52 6.16
N GLY A 34 4.42 13.61 5.93
CA GLY A 34 3.76 14.81 5.40
C GLY A 34 3.89 14.99 3.88
N GLU A 35 4.61 14.10 3.20
CA GLU A 35 4.82 14.12 1.76
C GLU A 35 4.06 12.98 1.09
N PHE A 36 3.84 13.08 -0.22
CA PHE A 36 3.12 12.06 -0.99
C PHE A 36 4.06 11.28 -1.91
N TYR A 37 3.88 9.96 -1.95
CA TYR A 37 4.64 9.07 -2.82
C TYR A 37 3.70 8.18 -3.61
N ALA A 38 4.13 7.80 -4.81
CA ALA A 38 3.39 6.89 -5.66
C ALA A 38 4.29 5.78 -6.18
N GLU A 39 3.81 4.55 -6.15
CA GLU A 39 4.35 3.47 -6.96
C GLU A 39 3.60 3.46 -8.28
N TYR A 40 4.32 3.60 -9.39
CA TYR A 40 3.75 3.48 -10.72
C TYR A 40 4.79 2.93 -11.68
N GLY A 41 4.40 1.93 -12.45
CA GLY A 41 5.26 1.37 -13.49
C GLY A 41 6.58 0.85 -12.99
N CYS A 42 6.58 0.19 -11.82
CA CYS A 42 7.77 -0.37 -11.20
C CYS A 42 8.81 0.70 -10.88
N ARG A 43 8.34 1.86 -10.41
CA ARG A 43 9.14 2.98 -9.92
C ARG A 43 8.42 3.66 -8.78
N ILE A 44 9.18 4.35 -7.95
CA ILE A 44 8.62 5.17 -6.87
C ILE A 44 8.83 6.63 -7.24
N PHE A 45 7.76 7.40 -7.16
CA PHE A 45 7.78 8.82 -7.41
C PHE A 45 7.52 9.57 -6.11
N HIS A 46 8.27 10.63 -5.88
CA HIS A 46 7.92 11.68 -4.92
C HIS A 46 7.01 12.67 -5.63
N ILE A 47 5.80 12.88 -5.09
CA ILE A 47 4.82 13.78 -5.65
C ILE A 47 5.03 15.16 -5.04
N LYS A 48 5.62 16.06 -5.83
CA LYS A 48 5.88 17.44 -5.42
C LYS A 48 4.72 18.33 -5.84
N VAL A 49 4.20 19.09 -4.87
CA VAL A 49 3.17 20.10 -5.10
C VAL A 49 3.83 21.47 -5.07
N ASN A 50 3.95 22.13 -6.22
CA ASN A 50 4.58 23.44 -6.30
C ASN A 50 3.59 24.55 -5.91
N GLY A 51 3.53 24.93 -4.62
CA GLY A 51 2.75 26.06 -4.12
C GLY A 51 1.22 25.91 -4.21
N SER A 52 0.50 26.92 -3.73
CA SER A 52 -0.97 26.97 -3.66
C SER A 52 -1.61 27.24 -5.05
N GLY A 53 -1.42 26.30 -5.98
CA GLY A 53 -1.98 26.37 -7.33
C GLY A 53 -1.08 25.84 -8.43
N GLY A 54 0.19 25.51 -8.15
CA GLY A 54 1.13 25.11 -9.19
C GLY A 54 1.06 23.63 -9.55
N VAL A 55 1.87 23.29 -10.56
CA VAL A 55 1.96 21.97 -11.17
C VAL A 55 2.33 20.93 -10.12
N VAL A 56 1.58 19.82 -10.12
CA VAL A 56 1.94 18.63 -9.36
C VAL A 56 2.82 17.76 -10.24
N GLU A 57 4.05 17.51 -9.79
CA GLU A 57 5.06 16.75 -10.51
C GLU A 57 5.37 15.44 -9.77
N ALA A 58 5.42 14.33 -10.50
CA ALA A 58 5.94 13.06 -10.02
C ALA A 58 7.43 12.96 -10.38
N VAL A 59 8.29 13.17 -9.38
CA VAL A 59 9.75 13.09 -9.52
C VAL A 59 10.19 11.68 -9.19
N ASP A 60 10.87 11.03 -10.12
CA ASP A 60 11.38 9.67 -9.95
C ASP A 60 12.39 9.61 -8.80
N LEU A 61 12.16 8.72 -7.84
CA LEU A 61 13.15 8.43 -6.82
C LEU A 61 14.18 7.47 -7.42
N PRO A 62 15.49 7.76 -7.26
CA PRO A 62 16.54 6.89 -7.78
C PRO A 62 16.73 5.66 -6.88
N VAL A 63 15.67 4.87 -6.74
CA VAL A 63 15.60 3.64 -5.95
C VAL A 63 15.25 2.51 -6.91
N PRO A 64 16.10 1.48 -7.05
CA PRO A 64 15.83 0.37 -7.96
C PRO A 64 14.59 -0.38 -7.48
N TYR A 65 13.71 -0.72 -8.43
CA TYR A 65 12.53 -1.52 -8.13
C TYR A 65 12.91 -2.98 -7.93
N VAL A 66 12.20 -3.67 -7.05
CA VAL A 66 12.65 -4.99 -6.61
C VAL A 66 12.24 -6.08 -7.60
N VAL A 67 10.95 -6.36 -7.74
CA VAL A 67 10.45 -7.51 -8.52
C VAL A 67 9.17 -7.17 -9.29
N TYR A 68 9.14 -7.60 -10.55
CA TYR A 68 8.02 -7.51 -11.48
C TYR A 68 6.94 -8.58 -11.20
N ASP A 69 5.68 -8.36 -11.58
CA ASP A 69 4.53 -9.28 -11.45
C ASP A 69 3.88 -9.42 -10.05
N PHE A 70 4.17 -8.49 -9.14
CA PHE A 70 3.51 -8.41 -7.84
C PHE A 70 2.57 -7.21 -7.78
N ASN A 71 1.46 -7.34 -7.05
CA ASN A 71 0.70 -6.19 -6.60
C ASN A 71 1.49 -5.52 -5.47
N SER A 72 1.82 -4.24 -5.67
CA SER A 72 2.62 -3.45 -4.74
C SER A 72 1.74 -2.54 -3.91
N TYR A 73 2.10 -2.42 -2.63
CA TYR A 73 1.44 -1.58 -1.65
C TYR A 73 2.49 -0.79 -0.87
N LEU A 74 2.32 0.53 -0.81
CA LEU A 74 3.16 1.41 -0.02
C LEU A 74 2.49 1.68 1.33
N VAL A 75 3.25 1.53 2.41
CA VAL A 75 2.74 1.66 3.78
C VAL A 75 3.69 2.50 4.61
N GLU A 76 3.13 3.44 5.38
CA GLU A 76 3.87 4.08 6.47
C GLU A 76 3.83 3.16 7.69
N LEU A 77 5.01 2.90 8.25
CA LEU A 77 5.18 2.05 9.41
C LEU A 77 6.22 2.65 10.36
N LYS A 78 5.76 3.24 11.47
CA LYS A 78 6.62 3.72 12.57
C LYS A 78 7.74 4.65 12.09
N GLY A 79 7.43 5.55 11.15
CA GLY A 79 8.37 6.50 10.55
C GLY A 79 9.21 5.94 9.40
N GLU A 80 8.98 4.70 8.98
CA GLU A 80 9.64 4.06 7.84
C GLU A 80 8.68 3.91 6.65
N LEU A 81 9.21 4.00 5.44
CA LEU A 81 8.45 3.70 4.23
C LEU A 81 8.64 2.22 3.88
N VAL A 82 7.54 1.48 3.81
CA VAL A 82 7.49 0.04 3.58
C VAL A 82 6.83 -0.24 2.23
N LEU A 83 7.42 -1.17 1.48
CA LEU A 83 6.81 -1.75 0.28
C LEU A 83 6.41 -3.19 0.59
N VAL A 84 5.12 -3.49 0.46
CA VAL A 84 4.59 -4.84 0.53
C VAL A 84 4.21 -5.30 -0.86
N GLN A 85 4.67 -6.49 -1.25
CA GLN A 85 4.40 -7.08 -2.55
C GLN A 85 3.66 -8.40 -2.36
N ILE A 86 2.53 -8.56 -3.05
CA ILE A 86 1.70 -9.76 -3.06
C ILE A 86 1.65 -10.34 -4.48
N LYS A 87 2.04 -11.60 -4.63
CA LYS A 87 1.87 -12.36 -5.88
C LYS A 87 0.73 -13.35 -5.70
N ILE A 88 -0.19 -13.26 -6.64
CA ILE A 88 -1.33 -14.15 -6.78
C ILE A 88 -1.15 -14.87 -8.12
N GLU A 89 -1.05 -16.19 -8.07
CA GLU A 89 -1.04 -17.03 -9.27
C GLU A 89 -2.46 -17.32 -9.75
N ASN A 90 -2.59 -17.67 -11.03
CA ASN A 90 -3.85 -18.09 -11.65
C ASN A 90 -5.04 -17.13 -11.45
N ARG A 91 -4.85 -15.83 -11.67
CA ARG A 91 -5.92 -14.79 -11.59
C ARG A 91 -7.19 -15.08 -12.41
N PHE A 92 -7.16 -16.05 -13.32
CA PHE A 92 -8.22 -16.40 -14.26
C PHE A 92 -8.90 -17.75 -13.97
N ARG A 93 -8.46 -18.51 -12.95
CA ARG A 93 -9.11 -19.76 -12.54
C ARG A 93 -9.63 -19.64 -11.10
N LYS A 94 -10.54 -20.54 -10.71
CA LYS A 94 -11.16 -20.57 -9.37
C LYS A 94 -10.16 -20.92 -8.25
N ASP A 95 -9.02 -21.54 -8.59
CA ASP A 95 -7.92 -21.87 -7.70
C ASP A 95 -7.01 -20.65 -7.47
N TYR A 96 -7.51 -19.72 -6.66
CA TYR A 96 -6.72 -18.64 -6.09
C TYR A 96 -5.59 -19.21 -5.23
N SER A 97 -4.34 -18.98 -5.64
CA SER A 97 -3.18 -19.33 -4.81
C SER A 97 -2.31 -18.10 -4.53
N LEU A 98 -2.18 -17.77 -3.25
CA LEU A 98 -1.18 -16.83 -2.77
C LEU A 98 0.19 -17.49 -2.93
N SER A 99 0.95 -17.06 -3.94
CA SER A 99 2.22 -17.67 -4.32
C SER A 99 3.45 -16.91 -3.80
N GLY A 100 3.27 -15.70 -3.27
CA GLY A 100 4.36 -15.00 -2.60
C GLY A 100 3.95 -13.72 -1.90
N VAL A 101 4.53 -13.50 -0.72
CA VAL A 101 4.47 -12.23 0.01
C VAL A 101 5.90 -11.78 0.29
N ARG A 102 6.18 -10.49 0.05
CA ARG A 102 7.49 -9.89 0.31
C ARG A 102 7.30 -8.52 0.94
N VAL A 103 8.14 -8.21 1.93
CA VAL A 103 8.11 -6.94 2.63
C VAL A 103 9.50 -6.32 2.57
N TYR A 104 9.56 -5.04 2.25
CA TYR A 104 10.80 -4.28 2.15
C TYR A 104 10.69 -2.96 2.89
N ARG A 105 11.79 -2.52 3.48
CA ARG A 105 11.96 -1.17 4.03
C ARG A 105 12.87 -0.35 3.14
N LEU A 106 12.54 0.92 2.92
CA LEU A 106 13.42 1.81 2.16
C LEU A 106 14.56 2.30 3.05
N ASP A 107 15.79 1.95 2.70
CA ASP A 107 16.99 2.61 3.23
C ASP A 107 17.21 3.91 2.47
N TRP A 108 16.87 5.04 3.09
CA TRP A 108 17.00 6.38 2.49
C TRP A 108 18.45 6.80 2.25
N HIS A 109 19.39 6.33 3.07
CA HIS A 109 20.80 6.68 2.92
C HIS A 109 21.39 5.96 1.70
N ARG A 110 21.13 4.65 1.59
CA ARG A 110 21.62 3.82 0.49
C ARG A 110 20.73 3.84 -0.75
N LYS A 111 19.53 4.41 -0.65
CA LYS A 111 18.49 4.49 -1.69
C LYS A 111 18.13 3.11 -2.26
N GLN A 112 17.88 2.15 -1.38
CA GLN A 112 17.59 0.77 -1.77
C GLN A 112 16.54 0.12 -0.86
N TRP A 113 15.81 -0.84 -1.42
CA TRP A 113 14.85 -1.66 -0.68
C TRP A 113 15.55 -2.81 0.03
N ILE A 114 15.41 -2.88 1.35
CA ILE A 114 15.94 -3.95 2.19
C ILE A 114 14.81 -4.92 2.52
N LYS A 115 14.92 -6.17 2.08
CA LYS A 115 13.93 -7.20 2.40
C LYS A 115 13.94 -7.48 3.90
N VAL A 116 12.76 -7.48 4.51
CA VAL A 116 12.58 -7.80 5.94
C VAL A 116 11.70 -9.02 6.10
N LYS A 117 11.91 -9.76 7.18
CA LYS A 117 11.09 -10.93 7.55
C LYS A 117 9.93 -10.57 8.47
N ASN A 118 10.04 -9.45 9.18
CA ASN A 118 9.03 -9.00 10.13
C ASN A 118 8.79 -7.49 9.99
N ILE A 119 7.63 -7.03 10.47
CA ILE A 119 7.18 -5.63 10.43
C ILE A 119 7.25 -4.97 11.83
N GLY A 120 8.03 -5.56 12.75
CA GLY A 120 8.03 -5.19 14.17
C GLY A 120 7.04 -6.07 14.93
N SER A 121 7.56 -7.19 15.44
CA SER A 121 6.84 -8.41 15.80
C SER A 121 5.81 -8.31 16.92
N ASN A 122 5.81 -7.25 17.74
CA ASN A 122 5.19 -7.35 19.05
C ASN A 122 3.83 -6.65 19.17
N ASN A 123 3.47 -5.74 18.26
CA ASN A 123 2.21 -5.01 18.38
C ASN A 123 1.69 -4.39 17.07
N THR A 124 2.16 -4.81 15.89
CA THR A 124 1.76 -4.15 14.64
C THR A 124 1.26 -5.12 13.60
N ALA A 125 0.19 -4.76 12.92
CA ALA A 125 -0.35 -5.43 11.73
C ALA A 125 -0.40 -4.43 10.56
N LEU A 126 -0.27 -4.94 9.34
CA LEU A 126 -0.52 -4.13 8.13
C LEU A 126 -1.87 -4.48 7.54
N LEU A 127 -2.64 -3.48 7.17
CA LEU A 127 -3.88 -3.64 6.42
C LEU A 127 -3.67 -3.01 5.06
N LEU A 128 -3.74 -3.82 4.01
CA LEU A 128 -3.45 -3.40 2.65
C LEU A 128 -4.74 -3.06 1.91
N GLY A 129 -4.74 -1.87 1.34
CA GLY A 129 -5.80 -1.35 0.50
C GLY A 129 -5.18 -0.56 -0.63
N LYS A 130 -5.78 -0.64 -1.82
CA LYS A 130 -5.32 0.17 -2.95
C LYS A 130 -5.50 1.65 -2.61
N HIS A 131 -4.42 2.42 -2.68
CA HIS A 131 -4.35 3.84 -2.34
C HIS A 131 -4.65 4.18 -0.87
N GLY A 132 -4.56 3.20 0.03
CA GLY A 132 -4.99 3.38 1.42
C GLY A 132 -4.44 2.34 2.40
N SER A 133 -3.29 1.75 2.09
CA SER A 133 -2.66 0.80 3.01
C SER A 133 -2.19 1.51 4.27
N THR A 134 -2.33 0.85 5.42
CA THR A 134 -2.00 1.42 6.73
C THR A 134 -1.40 0.39 7.68
N SER A 135 -0.77 0.86 8.75
CA SER A 135 -0.33 0.05 9.87
C SER A 135 -1.16 0.36 11.12
N LEU A 136 -1.47 -0.67 11.92
CA LEU A 136 -2.28 -0.53 13.13
C LEU A 136 -1.59 -1.16 14.34
N CYS A 137 -1.81 -0.56 15.52
CA CYS A 137 -1.41 -1.14 16.78
C CYS A 137 -2.40 -2.25 17.19
N VAL A 138 -1.92 -3.48 17.30
CA VAL A 138 -2.77 -4.66 17.56
C VAL A 138 -3.40 -4.64 18.95
N THR A 139 -2.77 -3.97 19.92
CA THR A 139 -3.32 -3.83 21.28
C THR A 139 -4.69 -3.17 21.29
N ASP A 140 -4.93 -2.25 20.35
CA ASP A 140 -6.18 -1.50 20.24
C ASP A 140 -7.30 -2.36 19.62
N PHE A 141 -6.94 -3.51 19.02
CA PHE A 141 -7.82 -4.44 18.33
C PHE A 141 -7.63 -5.88 18.83
N THR A 142 -7.35 -6.02 20.13
CA THR A 142 -7.07 -7.30 20.78
C THR A 142 -8.19 -8.31 20.47
N GLY A 143 -7.81 -9.51 20.00
CA GLY A 143 -8.74 -10.57 19.61
C GLY A 143 -9.19 -10.55 18.15
N PHE A 144 -8.97 -9.45 17.42
CA PHE A 144 -9.32 -9.32 16.00
C PHE A 144 -8.08 -9.30 15.10
N LEU A 145 -7.04 -8.58 15.50
CA LEU A 145 -5.77 -8.50 14.78
C LEU A 145 -4.69 -9.32 15.49
N LYS A 146 -3.77 -9.86 14.69
CA LYS A 146 -2.56 -10.55 15.13
C LYS A 146 -1.35 -9.71 14.76
N ALA A 147 -0.37 -9.62 15.66
CA ALA A 147 0.87 -8.93 15.38
C ALA A 147 1.66 -9.65 14.30
N ASN A 148 2.49 -8.90 13.57
CA ASN A 148 3.31 -9.40 12.47
C ASN A 148 2.49 -10.06 11.34
N CYS A 149 1.22 -9.68 11.19
CA CYS A 149 0.36 -10.16 10.11
C CYS A 149 0.04 -9.06 9.10
N ILE A 150 -0.27 -9.50 7.88
CA ILE A 150 -0.71 -8.67 6.76
C ILE A 150 -2.13 -9.08 6.40
N TYR A 151 -3.04 -8.12 6.40
CA TYR A 151 -4.46 -8.29 6.09
C TYR A 151 -4.75 -7.63 4.76
N PHE A 152 -5.43 -8.30 3.85
CA PHE A 152 -5.81 -7.73 2.56
C PHE A 152 -7.05 -8.41 1.97
N ILE A 153 -7.70 -7.74 1.03
CA ILE A 153 -8.87 -8.29 0.33
C ILE A 153 -8.40 -9.01 -0.94
N SER A 154 -8.79 -10.28 -1.10
CA SER A 154 -8.50 -11.08 -2.28
C SER A 154 -9.32 -10.61 -3.50
N ILE A 155 -8.99 -11.13 -4.68
CA ILE A 155 -9.79 -10.90 -5.90
C ILE A 155 -11.22 -11.46 -5.78
N HIS A 156 -11.46 -12.38 -4.85
CA HIS A 156 -12.77 -12.96 -4.54
C HIS A 156 -13.51 -12.21 -3.44
N GLN A 157 -13.01 -11.02 -3.06
CA GLN A 157 -13.56 -10.18 -1.98
C GLN A 157 -13.51 -10.83 -0.60
N GLU A 158 -12.57 -11.75 -0.40
CA GLU A 158 -12.37 -12.42 0.87
C GLU A 158 -11.23 -11.76 1.64
N MET A 159 -11.38 -11.64 2.97
CA MET A 159 -10.31 -11.18 3.83
C MET A 159 -9.26 -12.30 3.97
N VAL A 160 -8.04 -12.02 3.53
CA VAL A 160 -6.88 -12.90 3.68
C VAL A 160 -5.98 -12.33 4.76
N VAL A 161 -5.51 -13.20 5.65
CA VAL A 161 -4.48 -12.88 6.63
C VAL A 161 -3.25 -13.70 6.30
N TYR A 162 -2.12 -13.02 6.14
CA TYR A 162 -0.81 -13.64 5.99
C TYR A 162 0.01 -13.40 7.25
N ASP A 163 0.44 -14.48 7.89
CA ASP A 163 1.30 -14.47 9.06
C ASP A 163 2.76 -14.48 8.61
N LEU A 164 3.52 -13.42 8.93
CA LEU A 164 4.90 -13.28 8.49
C LEU A 164 5.88 -14.20 9.22
N ASP A 165 5.52 -14.69 10.41
CA ASP A 165 6.37 -15.59 11.20
C ASP A 165 6.32 -17.02 10.64
N THR A 166 5.13 -17.49 10.30
CA THR A 166 4.90 -18.84 9.78
C THR A 166 4.93 -18.92 8.25
N GLY A 167 4.74 -17.78 7.58
CA GLY A 167 4.57 -17.70 6.13
C GLY A 167 3.27 -18.31 5.61
N ARG A 168 2.30 -18.56 6.50
CA ARG A 168 1.00 -19.16 6.17
C ARG A 168 -0.05 -18.08 5.97
N HIS A 169 -1.11 -18.43 5.23
CA HIS A 169 -2.30 -17.60 5.13
C HIS A 169 -3.57 -18.35 5.50
N GLU A 170 -4.56 -17.60 5.96
CA GLU A 170 -5.91 -18.07 6.21
C GLU A 170 -6.93 -17.08 5.64
N ILE A 171 -8.11 -17.57 5.29
CA ILE A 171 -9.24 -16.75 4.87
C ILE A 171 -10.15 -16.54 6.08
N LEU A 172 -10.43 -15.29 6.41
CA LEU A 172 -11.34 -14.94 7.51
C LEU A 172 -12.76 -14.76 6.98
N HIS A 173 -13.58 -15.81 7.11
CA HIS A 173 -14.98 -15.79 6.66
C HIS A 173 -15.88 -14.88 7.50
N GLN A 174 -15.53 -14.62 8.76
CA GLN A 174 -16.31 -13.80 9.70
C GLN A 174 -16.49 -12.34 9.23
N PHE A 175 -15.63 -11.87 8.32
CA PHE A 175 -15.67 -10.50 7.79
C PHE A 175 -16.24 -10.42 6.36
N SER A 176 -16.66 -11.53 5.76
CA SER A 176 -17.06 -11.59 4.35
C SER A 176 -18.26 -10.68 3.98
N SER A 177 -19.16 -10.35 4.90
CA SER A 177 -20.31 -9.48 4.63
C SER A 177 -20.06 -7.98 4.88
N THR A 178 -18.98 -7.62 5.58
CA THR A 178 -18.74 -6.22 6.02
C THR A 178 -17.86 -5.40 5.09
N TRP A 179 -17.15 -6.03 4.13
CA TRP A 179 -16.14 -5.35 3.30
C TRP A 179 -16.40 -5.41 1.78
N THR A 180 -17.51 -6.01 1.33
CA THR A 180 -17.75 -6.35 -0.09
C THR A 180 -18.06 -5.17 -1.01
N PHE A 181 -18.25 -3.94 -0.49
CA PHE A 181 -18.66 -2.82 -1.35
C PHE A 181 -17.92 -1.49 -1.16
N THR A 182 -16.88 -1.44 -0.34
CA THR A 182 -16.02 -0.24 -0.27
C THR A 182 -14.61 -0.65 0.15
N PRO A 183 -13.55 -0.24 -0.56
CA PRO A 183 -12.24 -0.30 0.04
C PRO A 183 -12.32 0.50 1.34
N PRO A 184 -11.64 0.04 2.38
CA PRO A 184 -11.76 0.70 3.66
C PRO A 184 -11.33 2.16 3.60
N ASN A 185 -12.31 3.06 3.67
CA ASN A 185 -12.10 4.49 3.88
C ASN A 185 -11.76 4.75 5.36
N TRP A 186 -10.79 4.03 5.95
CA TRP A 186 -10.44 4.07 7.38
C TRP A 186 -9.84 5.40 7.87
N LEU A 187 -9.73 6.40 6.99
CA LEU A 187 -9.33 7.77 7.34
C LEU A 187 -10.38 8.81 6.95
N ARG A 188 -11.68 8.48 7.08
CA ARG A 188 -12.60 9.49 7.62
C ARG A 188 -12.51 9.45 9.15
N VAL A 189 -11.40 9.98 9.67
CA VAL A 189 -11.52 10.72 10.92
C VAL A 189 -12.35 11.93 10.50
N GLU A 190 -13.60 12.00 10.96
CA GLU A 190 -14.31 13.27 11.04
C GLU A 190 -13.47 14.18 11.93
N SER A 191 -12.51 14.87 11.33
CA SER A 191 -12.05 16.17 11.80
C SER A 191 -12.84 17.22 11.03
N ALA A 192 -14.16 17.08 11.10
CA ALA A 192 -15.06 18.20 11.06
C ALA A 192 -15.35 18.50 12.53
N GLU A 193 -14.52 19.38 13.11
CA GLU A 193 -14.85 20.35 14.17
C GLU A 193 -13.55 20.85 14.83
N MET A 194 -13.02 21.94 14.26
CA MET A 194 -12.84 23.22 14.95
C MET A 194 -12.59 24.34 13.94
#